data_AF-A0A923U7F1-F1
#
_entry.id   AF-A0A923U7F1-F1
#
_cell.length_a   1.000
_cell.length_b   1.000
_cell.length_c   1.000
_cell.angle_alpha   90.00
_cell.angle_beta   90.00
_cell.angle_gamma   90.00
#
_symmetry.space_group_name_H-M   'P 1'
#
loop_
_entity.id
_entity.type
_entity.pdbx_description
1 polymer ?
#
loop_
_entity_poly.entity_id
_entity_poly.type
_entity_poly.pdbx_seq_one_letter_code
_entity_poly.pdbx_strand_id
1 'polypeptide(L)'
;ETLGNPIKAYALAKAVIGNTTRSDSLTSVTTLVSMALAVKDISFDKVVFVQYPASYGSAAGQNGVLPIQSAADILFTALKNDRPVSLTGKTGGGTSTDPTASVAPAPSGTASGAPVVKLPSNATGQTAAQATCTKGQRAKG
;
A
#
# COMPACT_ATOMS: atom_id res chain seq x y z
N GLU A 1 5.76 -16.09 9.76
CA GLU A 1 6.83 -16.87 10.42
C GLU A 1 8.27 -16.37 10.21
N THR A 2 8.53 -15.24 9.56
CA THR A 2 9.90 -14.67 9.42
C THR A 2 10.16 -13.47 10.32
N LEU A 3 9.15 -12.63 10.58
CA LEU A 3 9.27 -11.41 11.41
C LEU A 3 9.31 -11.67 12.93
N GLY A 4 9.04 -12.88 13.39
CA GLY A 4 9.06 -13.22 14.81
C GLY A 4 10.45 -13.55 15.37
N ASN A 5 11.44 -13.81 14.50
CA ASN A 5 12.77 -14.26 14.91
C ASN A 5 13.81 -13.15 14.65
N PRO A 6 14.44 -12.59 15.70
CA PRO A 6 15.36 -11.47 15.57
C PRO A 6 16.60 -11.79 14.72
N ILE A 7 17.06 -13.04 14.69
CA ILE A 7 18.21 -13.48 13.88
C ILE A 7 17.84 -13.51 12.39
N LYS A 8 16.65 -14.01 12.05
CA LYS A 8 16.15 -14.02 10.67
C LYS A 8 15.83 -12.60 10.18
N ALA A 9 15.30 -11.74 11.04
CA ALA A 9 15.07 -10.33 10.74
C ALA A 9 16.39 -9.59 10.44
N TYR A 10 17.46 -9.86 11.22
CA TYR A 10 18.78 -9.28 10.98
C TYR A 10 19.42 -9.77 9.67
N ALA A 11 19.30 -11.06 9.35
CA ALA A 11 19.79 -11.61 8.08
C ALA A 11 19.05 -11.02 6.87
N LEU A 12 17.72 -10.86 6.96
CA LEU A 12 16.91 -10.20 5.95
C LEU A 12 17.29 -8.72 5.82
N ALA A 13 17.41 -8.00 6.93
CA ALA A 13 17.84 -6.60 6.94
C ALA A 13 19.21 -6.44 6.28
N LYS A 14 20.18 -7.31 6.57
CA LYS A 14 21.52 -7.29 5.96
C LYS A 14 21.47 -7.57 4.45
N ALA A 15 20.64 -8.50 4.01
CA ALA A 15 20.46 -8.82 2.59
C ALA A 15 19.82 -7.67 1.81
N VAL A 16 18.77 -7.06 2.37
CA VAL A 16 18.16 -5.82 1.82
C VAL A 16 19.21 -4.73 1.79
N ILE A 17 20.03 -4.61 2.83
CA ILE A 17 21.03 -3.56 2.91
C ILE A 17 22.10 -3.69 1.82
N GLY A 18 22.54 -4.91 1.52
CA GLY A 18 23.58 -5.17 0.52
C GLY A 18 23.16 -4.97 -0.94
N ASN A 19 21.86 -4.95 -1.24
CA ASN A 19 21.34 -4.94 -2.61
C ASN A 19 20.45 -3.73 -2.95
N THR A 20 20.51 -2.65 -2.16
CA THR A 20 19.68 -1.44 -2.37
C THR A 20 20.55 -0.19 -2.44
N THR A 21 20.32 0.68 -3.42
CA THR A 21 20.97 1.98 -3.59
C THR A 21 20.44 2.95 -2.51
N ARG A 22 21.31 3.50 -1.64
CA ARG A 22 20.90 4.17 -0.38
C ARG A 22 20.83 5.69 -0.45
N SER A 23 19.86 6.24 0.29
CA SER A 23 19.93 7.55 0.95
C SER A 23 20.40 7.37 2.42
N ASP A 24 21.16 8.33 2.96
CA ASP A 24 21.86 8.22 4.25
C ASP A 24 20.98 7.88 5.47
N SER A 25 19.69 8.20 5.44
CA SER A 25 18.77 7.93 6.57
C SER A 25 18.24 6.49 6.67
N LEU A 26 18.37 5.68 5.61
CA LEU A 26 17.93 4.26 5.58
C LEU A 26 19.08 3.27 5.86
N THR A 27 20.23 3.80 6.29
CA THR A 27 21.46 3.05 6.56
C THR A 27 21.48 2.43 7.97
N SER A 28 20.70 2.96 8.89
CA SER A 28 20.74 2.51 10.27
C SER A 28 19.90 1.25 10.47
N VAL A 29 20.57 0.15 10.82
CA VAL A 29 19.91 -1.11 11.20
C VAL A 29 18.94 -0.88 12.36
N THR A 30 19.24 0.04 13.28
CA THR A 30 18.33 0.36 14.39
C THR A 30 17.05 1.04 13.91
N THR A 31 17.10 1.88 12.87
CA THR A 31 15.91 2.49 12.24
C THR A 31 15.06 1.45 11.52
N LEU A 32 15.69 0.51 10.78
CA LEU A 32 14.94 -0.56 10.13
C LEU A 32 14.30 -1.52 11.14
N VAL A 33 15.01 -1.83 12.24
CA VAL A 33 14.46 -2.65 13.34
C VAL A 33 13.33 -1.91 14.06
N SER A 34 13.45 -0.61 14.34
CA SER A 34 12.36 0.15 14.99
C SER A 34 11.12 0.25 14.11
N MET A 35 11.28 0.45 12.80
CA MET A 35 10.17 0.39 11.84
C MET A 35 9.55 -1.02 11.77
N ALA A 36 10.37 -2.07 11.74
CA ALA A 36 9.88 -3.45 11.72
C ALA A 36 9.12 -3.81 13.01
N LEU A 37 9.57 -3.33 14.18
CA LEU A 37 8.87 -3.49 15.45
C LEU A 37 7.56 -2.71 15.48
N ALA A 38 7.53 -1.49 14.96
CA ALA A 38 6.30 -0.70 14.87
C ALA A 38 5.24 -1.36 13.96
N VAL A 39 5.67 -2.03 12.88
CA VAL A 39 4.77 -2.72 11.95
C VAL A 39 4.37 -4.11 12.43
N LYS A 40 5.16 -4.76 13.30
CA LYS A 40 4.92 -6.13 13.81
C LYS A 40 3.55 -6.30 14.45
N ASP A 41 3.06 -5.28 15.15
CA ASP A 41 1.79 -5.33 15.88
C ASP A 41 0.59 -4.86 15.04
N ILE A 42 0.81 -4.49 13.78
CA ILE A 42 -0.27 -4.11 12.86
C ILE A 42 -0.90 -5.38 12.28
N SER A 43 -2.16 -5.65 12.62
CA SER A 43 -2.93 -6.72 12.00
C SER A 43 -3.13 -6.45 10.50
N PHE A 44 -2.99 -7.48 9.67
CA PHE A 44 -3.14 -7.36 8.21
C PHE A 44 -4.52 -6.82 7.80
N ASP A 45 -5.57 -7.06 8.59
CA ASP A 45 -6.92 -6.50 8.37
C ASP A 45 -6.99 -4.97 8.51
N LYS A 46 -5.94 -4.33 9.04
CA LYS A 46 -5.80 -2.87 9.17
C LYS A 46 -4.90 -2.26 8.11
N VAL A 47 -4.40 -3.06 7.17
CA VAL A 47 -3.53 -2.60 6.08
C VAL A 47 -4.33 -2.45 4.80
N VAL A 48 -4.32 -1.23 4.25
CA VAL A 48 -4.93 -0.90 2.97
C VAL A 48 -3.83 -0.49 2.00
N PHE A 49 -3.69 -1.24 0.91
CA PHE A 49 -2.80 -0.90 -0.20
C PHE A 49 -3.56 0.01 -1.18
N VAL A 50 -3.17 1.27 -1.24
CA VAL A 50 -3.77 2.27 -2.14
C VAL A 50 -2.80 2.54 -3.29
N GLN A 51 -3.29 2.50 -4.52
CA GLN A 51 -2.59 3.01 -5.69
C GLN A 51 -2.78 4.53 -5.75
N TYR A 52 -1.69 5.24 -5.96
CA TYR A 52 -1.73 6.70 -6.08
C TYR A 52 -2.74 7.13 -7.17
N PRO A 53 -3.70 8.02 -6.89
CA PRO A 53 -4.73 8.42 -7.84
C PRO A 53 -4.12 9.18 -9.01
N ALA A 54 -4.03 8.53 -10.16
CA ALA A 54 -3.42 9.10 -11.35
C ALA A 54 -4.07 8.59 -12.64
N SER A 55 -3.93 9.37 -13.70
CA SER A 55 -4.37 9.06 -15.05
C SER A 55 -3.24 9.30 -16.05
N TYR A 56 -3.25 8.56 -17.16
CA TYR A 56 -2.39 8.90 -18.29
C TYR A 56 -2.82 10.24 -18.88
N GLY A 57 -1.85 11.10 -19.17
CA GLY A 57 -2.08 12.41 -19.77
C GLY A 57 -0.81 12.97 -20.37
N SER A 58 -0.90 14.19 -20.88
CA SER A 58 0.23 14.94 -21.40
C SER A 58 0.33 16.28 -20.67
N ALA A 59 1.53 16.61 -20.21
CA ALA A 59 1.84 17.92 -19.65
C ALA A 59 3.13 18.43 -20.30
N ALA A 60 3.12 19.70 -20.73
CA ALA A 60 4.27 20.36 -21.36
C ALA A 60 4.87 19.55 -22.54
N GLY A 61 4.03 18.88 -23.33
CA GLY A 61 4.45 18.08 -24.49
C GLY A 61 4.92 16.66 -24.17
N GLN A 62 4.99 16.27 -22.90
CA GLN A 62 5.43 14.95 -22.47
C GLN A 62 4.24 14.11 -21.99
N ASN A 63 4.11 12.90 -22.54
CA ASN A 63 3.16 11.91 -22.06
C ASN A 63 3.66 11.29 -20.75
N GLY A 64 2.76 11.10 -19.79
CA GLY A 64 3.11 10.54 -18.50
C GLY A 64 1.90 10.18 -17.65
N VAL A 65 2.17 9.94 -16.38
CA VAL A 65 1.18 9.65 -15.36
C VAL A 65 0.97 10.93 -14.56
N LEU A 66 -0.20 11.54 -14.71
CA LEU A 66 -0.55 12.79 -14.04
C LEU A 66 -1.46 12.49 -12.85
N PRO A 67 -1.24 13.11 -11.68
CA PRO A 67 -2.12 12.99 -10.54
C PRO A 67 -3.55 13.43 -10.88
N ILE A 68 -4.53 12.69 -10.38
CA ILE A 68 -5.90 13.19 -10.31
C ILE A 68 -6.03 13.98 -9.01
N GLN A 69 -5.77 15.28 -9.10
CA GLN A 69 -5.55 16.18 -7.95
C GLN A 69 -6.67 16.08 -6.90
N SER A 70 -7.93 16.08 -7.32
CA SER A 70 -9.08 15.97 -6.41
C SER A 70 -9.08 14.71 -5.55
N ALA A 71 -8.62 13.57 -6.09
CA ALA A 71 -8.52 12.32 -5.34
C ALA A 71 -7.22 12.24 -4.52
N ALA A 72 -6.12 12.76 -5.07
CA ALA A 72 -4.84 12.83 -4.38
C ALA A 72 -4.93 13.72 -3.13
N ASP A 73 -5.64 14.85 -3.21
CA ASP A 73 -5.82 15.79 -2.09
C ASP A 73 -6.60 15.15 -0.93
N ILE A 74 -7.64 14.36 -1.24
CA ILE A 74 -8.39 13.60 -0.22
C ILE A 74 -7.47 12.58 0.46
N LEU A 75 -6.68 11.83 -0.33
CA LEU A 75 -5.72 10.85 0.20
C LEU A 75 -4.67 11.53 1.10
N PHE A 76 -4.03 12.61 0.63
CA PHE A 76 -3.01 13.31 1.40
C PHE A 76 -3.58 14.03 2.62
N THR A 77 -4.82 14.53 2.56
CA THR A 77 -5.49 15.09 3.73
C THR A 77 -5.75 14.01 4.77
N ALA A 78 -6.15 12.80 4.36
CA ALA A 78 -6.30 11.69 5.29
C ALA A 78 -4.95 11.29 5.91
N LEU A 79 -3.88 11.19 5.10
CA LEU A 79 -2.52 10.87 5.59
C LEU A 79 -1.99 11.93 6.57
N LYS A 80 -2.15 13.22 6.26
CA LYS A 80 -1.68 14.32 7.12
C LYS A 80 -2.40 14.35 8.48
N ASN A 81 -3.68 13.96 8.51
CA ASN A 81 -4.49 13.95 9.71
C ASN A 81 -4.55 12.58 10.40
N ASP A 82 -3.70 11.64 9.97
CA ASP A 82 -3.66 10.26 10.49
C ASP A 82 -5.04 9.57 10.52
N ARG A 83 -5.78 9.70 9.41
CA ARG A 83 -7.14 9.20 9.28
C ARG A 83 -7.19 7.86 8.56
N PRO A 84 -7.97 6.89 9.09
CA PRO A 84 -8.17 5.64 8.40
C PRO A 84 -8.88 5.87 7.06
N VAL A 85 -8.41 5.18 6.03
CA VAL A 85 -8.95 5.24 4.66
C VAL A 85 -9.64 3.93 4.31
N SER A 86 -10.75 4.02 3.56
CA SER A 86 -11.42 2.85 2.97
C SER A 86 -11.52 3.02 1.46
N LEU A 87 -11.25 1.93 0.74
CA LEU A 87 -11.34 1.87 -0.72
C LEU A 87 -12.78 1.67 -1.18
N THR A 88 -13.21 2.42 -2.19
CA THR A 88 -14.48 2.18 -2.91
C THR A 88 -14.25 1.81 -4.37
N GLY A 89 -12.98 1.72 -4.79
CA GLY A 89 -12.56 1.38 -6.15
C GLY A 89 -12.22 -0.11 -6.35
N LYS A 90 -11.66 -0.45 -7.51
CA LYS A 90 -11.20 -1.81 -7.86
C LYS A 90 -9.75 -2.04 -7.40
N THR A 91 -9.27 -3.28 -7.50
CA THR A 91 -7.89 -3.73 -7.20
C THR A 91 -6.77 -3.11 -8.04
N GLY A 92 -7.08 -2.16 -8.93
CA GLY A 92 -6.14 -1.60 -9.90
C GLY A 92 -5.98 -2.46 -11.15
N GLY A 93 -5.07 -2.05 -12.05
CA GLY A 93 -4.91 -2.67 -13.36
C GLY A 93 -4.06 -3.96 -13.39
N GLY A 94 -3.30 -4.25 -12.34
CA GLY A 94 -2.34 -5.36 -12.30
C GLY A 94 -2.84 -6.62 -11.58
N THR A 95 -3.99 -6.57 -10.90
CA THR A 95 -4.50 -7.67 -10.08
C THR A 95 -6.01 -7.88 -10.26
N SER A 96 -6.47 -9.12 -10.07
CA SER A 96 -7.89 -9.49 -9.97
C SER A 96 -8.20 -9.96 -8.58
N THR A 97 -9.44 -9.75 -8.14
CA THR A 97 -10.04 -10.59 -7.10
C THR A 97 -9.96 -12.06 -7.52
N ASP A 98 -9.46 -12.91 -6.64
CA ASP A 98 -9.52 -14.36 -6.83
C ASP A 98 -10.99 -14.82 -6.62
N PRO A 99 -11.65 -15.39 -7.63
CA PRO A 99 -13.04 -15.85 -7.52
C PRO A 99 -13.21 -17.06 -6.59
N THR A 100 -12.11 -17.75 -6.23
CA THR A 100 -12.11 -18.95 -5.36
C THR A 100 -11.76 -18.61 -3.91
N ALA A 101 -11.41 -17.36 -3.65
CA ALA A 101 -11.07 -16.93 -2.30
C ALA A 101 -12.31 -16.88 -1.42
N SER A 102 -12.23 -17.56 -0.27
CA SER A 102 -13.20 -17.37 0.81
C SER A 102 -13.25 -15.88 1.15
N VAL A 103 -14.45 -15.29 1.15
CA VAL A 103 -14.65 -13.86 1.41
C VAL A 103 -14.16 -13.58 2.84
N ALA A 104 -12.95 -13.02 2.95
CA ALA A 104 -12.48 -12.48 4.21
C ALA A 104 -13.47 -11.40 4.65
N PRO A 105 -13.84 -11.33 5.95
CA PRO A 105 -14.76 -10.31 6.42
C PRO A 105 -14.26 -8.93 5.98
N ALA A 106 -15.17 -8.09 5.48
CA ALA A 106 -14.84 -6.69 5.24
C ALA A 106 -14.16 -6.12 6.50
N PRO A 107 -13.09 -5.33 6.38
CA PRO A 107 -12.36 -4.83 7.54
C PRO A 107 -13.30 -3.98 8.40
N SER A 108 -13.88 -4.59 9.43
CA SER A 108 -14.59 -3.90 10.49
C SER A 108 -13.53 -3.46 11.49
N GLY A 109 -12.94 -2.29 11.22
CA GLY A 109 -12.04 -1.61 12.14
C GLY A 109 -12.80 -0.59 12.96
N THR A 110 -13.20 -0.97 14.16
CA THR A 110 -13.75 -0.08 15.19
C THR A 110 -12.65 0.46 16.11
N ALA A 111 -11.57 1.04 15.56
CA ALA A 111 -10.52 1.65 16.38
C ALA A 111 -10.14 3.04 15.86
N SER A 112 -10.18 4.00 16.79
CA SER A 112 -10.10 5.46 16.66
C SER A 112 -11.44 6.12 16.31
N GLY A 113 -11.93 6.96 17.22
CA GLY A 113 -13.17 7.77 17.06
C GLY A 113 -13.11 8.82 15.95
N ALA A 114 -12.16 8.71 15.04
CA ALA A 114 -12.01 9.55 13.88
C ALA A 114 -12.76 8.92 12.69
N PRO A 115 -13.65 9.65 11.98
CA PRO A 115 -14.39 9.09 10.86
C PRO A 115 -13.50 8.35 9.82
N VAL A 116 -14.00 7.30 9.20
CA VAL A 116 -13.27 6.65 8.10
C VAL A 116 -13.43 7.51 6.83
N VAL A 117 -12.31 7.85 6.18
CA VAL A 117 -12.31 8.62 4.93
C VAL A 117 -12.51 7.64 3.77
N LYS A 118 -13.64 7.74 3.08
CA LYS A 118 -13.89 7.00 1.85
C LYS A 118 -13.11 7.65 0.70
N LEU A 119 -12.15 6.92 0.15
CA LEU A 119 -11.43 7.37 -1.03
C LEU A 119 -12.35 7.29 -2.26
N PRO A 120 -12.25 8.23 -3.21
CA PRO A 120 -13.00 8.16 -4.45
C PRO A 120 -12.58 6.95 -5.30
N SER A 121 -13.46 6.49 -6.20
CA SER A 121 -13.30 5.21 -6.94
C SER A 121 -12.09 5.16 -7.90
N ASN A 122 -11.53 6.30 -8.25
CA ASN A 122 -10.29 6.45 -9.02
C ASN A 122 -9.02 6.28 -8.17
N ALA A 123 -9.15 6.22 -6.84
CA ALA A 123 -8.13 5.68 -5.95
C ALA A 123 -8.33 4.16 -5.86
N THR A 124 -7.70 3.43 -6.77
CA THR A 124 -7.72 1.97 -6.81
C THR A 124 -6.83 1.38 -5.72
N GLY A 125 -7.05 0.12 -5.37
CA GLY A 125 -6.27 -0.53 -4.32
C GLY A 125 -6.90 -1.82 -3.83
N GLN A 126 -6.28 -2.44 -2.84
CA GLN A 126 -6.72 -3.67 -2.20
C GLN A 126 -6.40 -3.67 -0.71
N THR A 127 -7.15 -4.40 0.10
CA THR A 127 -6.78 -4.63 1.50
C THR A 127 -5.81 -5.81 1.58
N ALA A 128 -4.98 -5.86 2.62
CA ALA A 128 -4.04 -6.98 2.78
C ALA A 128 -4.73 -8.33 3.08
N ALA A 129 -5.97 -8.28 3.58
CA ALA A 129 -6.81 -9.46 3.76
C ALA A 129 -7.41 -9.99 2.44
N GLN A 130 -7.35 -9.21 1.35
CA GLN A 130 -7.96 -9.59 0.09
C GLN A 130 -7.03 -10.49 -0.73
N ALA A 131 -7.50 -11.70 -1.04
CA ALA A 131 -6.81 -12.59 -1.98
C ALA A 131 -6.97 -12.07 -3.41
N THR A 132 -5.83 -11.86 -4.08
CA THR A 132 -5.77 -11.38 -5.46
C THR A 132 -4.81 -12.21 -6.29
N CYS A 133 -5.17 -12.45 -7.56
CA CYS A 133 -4.27 -13.05 -8.54
C CYS A 133 -3.64 -11.97 -9.43
N THR A 134 -2.41 -12.17 -9.88
CA THR A 134 -1.75 -11.30 -10.86
C THR A 134 -2.48 -11.35 -12.20
N LYS A 135 -2.79 -10.19 -12.78
CA LYS A 135 -3.23 -10.06 -14.18
C LYS A 135 -2.02 -9.69 -15.03
N GLY A 136 -1.59 -10.61 -15.90
CA GLY A 136 -0.56 -10.30 -16.89
C GLY A 136 -1.05 -9.23 -17.87
N GLN A 137 -0.40 -8.08 -17.91
CA GLN A 137 -0.63 -7.08 -18.96
C GLN A 137 0.02 -7.58 -20.24
N ARG A 138 -0.77 -8.14 -21.17
CA ARG A 138 -0.30 -8.34 -22.55
C ARG A 138 -0.22 -6.96 -23.18
N ALA A 139 1.00 -6.49 -23.46
CA ALA A 139 1.20 -5.32 -24.29
C ALA A 139 0.47 -5.57 -25.62
N LYS A 140 -0.56 -4.75 -25.91
CA LYS A 140 -1.14 -4.73 -27.25
C LYS A 140 -0.05 -4.16 -28.16
N GLY A 141 0.43 -5.00 -29.08
CA GLY A 141 1.24 -4.58 -30.22
C GLY A 141 0.46 -3.70 -31.18
#